data_AF-A0A953PEG0-F1
#
_entry.id   AF-A0A953PEG0-F1
#
_cell.length_a   1.000
_cell.length_b   1.000
_cell.length_c   1.000
_cell.angle_alpha   90.00
_cell.angle_beta   90.00
_cell.angle_gamma   90.00
#
_symmetry.space_group_name_H-M   'P 1'
#
loop_
_entity.id
_entity.type
_entity.pdbx_description
1 polymer ?
#
loop_
_entity_poly.entity_id
_entity_poly.type
_entity_poly.pdbx_seq_one_letter_code
_entity_poly.pdbx_strand_id
1 'polypeptide(L)' 'MGDTITIRLTEELATWLRSTARKTGVPVGRLVREQLERAKQETGNKPFMRHCGSISGPADLSSRKGFSRK' A
#
# COMPACT_ATOMS: atom_id res chain seq x y z
N MET A 1 8.08 -15.75 16.85
CA MET A 1 8.77 -14.87 17.81
C MET A 1 8.70 -13.46 17.26
N GLY A 2 8.26 -12.49 18.07
CA GLY A 2 8.18 -11.09 17.66
C GLY A 2 9.32 -10.30 18.29
N ASP A 3 10.04 -9.53 17.48
CA ASP A 3 10.99 -8.52 17.95
C ASP A 3 10.19 -7.26 18.34
N THR A 4 10.52 -6.65 19.49
CA THR A 4 9.78 -5.50 20.02
C THR A 4 10.63 -4.25 19.89
N ILE A 5 10.15 -3.31 19.08
CA ILE A 5 10.78 -2.01 18.90
C ILE A 5 10.01 -0.94 19.68
N THR A 6 10.72 -0.09 20.42
CA THR A 6 10.12 1.09 21.07
C THR A 6 10.36 2.31 20.20
N ILE A 7 9.28 2.92 19.71
CA ILE A 7 9.35 4.10 18.82
C ILE A 7 8.71 5.29 19.52
N ARG A 8 9.38 6.44 19.51
CA ARG A 8 8.77 7.70 19.93
C ARG A 8 7.92 8.26 18.79
N LEU A 9 6.65 8.50 19.06
CA LEU A 9 5.71 9.12 18.13
C LEU A 9 5.48 10.58 18.54
N THR A 10 5.15 11.43 17.56
CA THR A 10 4.62 12.77 17.85
C THR A 10 3.26 12.64 18.56
N GLU A 11 2.91 13.64 19.37
CA GLU A 11 1.65 13.65 20.12
C GLU A 11 0.42 13.57 19.21
N GLU A 12 0.47 14.29 18.08
CA GLU A 12 -0.56 14.25 17.04
C GLU A 12 -0.76 12.83 16.49
N LEU A 13 0.33 12.16 16.11
CA LEU A 13 0.28 10.83 15.55
C LEU A 13 -0.23 9.81 16.58
N ALA A 14 0.22 9.90 17.83
CA ALA A 14 -0.25 9.05 18.91
C ALA A 14 -1.76 9.22 19.17
N THR A 15 -2.25 10.46 19.13
CA THR A 15 -3.67 10.78 19.32
C THR A 15 -4.51 10.23 18.17
N TRP A 16 -4.07 10.46 16.93
CA TRP A 16 -4.71 9.90 15.75
C TRP A 16 -4.79 8.37 15.82
N LEU A 17 -3.71 7.70 16.21
CA LEU A 17 -3.63 6.24 16.23
C LEU A 17 -4.59 5.62 17.27
N ARG A 18 -4.74 6.26 18.43
CA ARG A 18 -5.74 5.88 19.45
C ARG A 18 -7.18 6.09 18.96
N SER A 19 -7.45 7.21 18.28
CA SER A 19 -8.77 7.50 17.71
C SER A 19 -9.15 6.48 16.63
N THR A 20 -8.22 6.18 15.73
CA THR A 20 -8.41 5.19 14.66
C THR A 20 -8.64 3.80 15.22
N ALA A 21 -7.88 3.38 16.23
CA ALA A 21 -8.10 2.10 16.90
C ALA A 21 -9.51 1.99 17.52
N ARG A 22 -10.00 3.06 18.17
CA ARG A 22 -11.38 3.09 18.71
C ARG A 22 -12.44 3.00 17.63
N LYS A 23 -12.27 3.74 16.52
CA LYS A 23 -13.24 3.74 15.41
C LYS A 23 -13.29 2.41 14.66
N THR A 24 -12.14 1.75 14.51
CA THR A 24 -12.03 0.50 13.74
C THR A 24 -12.23 -0.75 14.60
N GLY A 25 -12.19 -0.63 15.92
CA GLY A 25 -12.23 -1.78 16.85
C GLY A 25 -10.96 -2.64 16.80
N VAL A 26 -9.90 -2.17 16.15
CA VAL A 26 -8.64 -2.90 15.97
C VAL A 26 -7.59 -2.42 16.98
N PRO A 27 -6.85 -3.32 17.65
CA PRO A 27 -5.77 -2.91 18.55
C PRO A 27 -4.69 -2.09 17.84
N VAL A 28 -4.20 -1.05 18.51
CA VAL A 28 -3.13 -0.15 18.05
C VAL A 28 -1.94 -0.92 17.47
N GLY A 29 -1.42 -1.93 18.18
CA GLY A 29 -0.28 -2.71 17.72
C GLY A 29 -0.57 -3.50 16.43
N ARG A 30 -1.80 -3.98 16.24
CA ARG A 30 -2.20 -4.64 14.99
C ARG A 30 -2.24 -3.63 13.84
N LEU A 31 -2.83 -2.44 14.08
CA LEU A 31 -2.89 -1.38 13.08
C LEU A 31 -1.48 -0.96 12.62
N VAL A 32 -0.56 -0.72 13.56
CA VAL A 32 0.83 -0.35 13.23
C VAL A 32 1.50 -1.45 12.42
N ARG A 33 1.36 -2.72 12.83
CA ARG A 33 1.94 -3.85 12.10
C ARG A 33 1.41 -3.95 10.68
N GLU A 34 0.09 -3.85 10.48
CA GLU A 34 -0.52 -3.91 9.15
C GLU A 34 -0.05 -2.76 8.25
N GLN A 35 0.08 -1.54 8.80
CA GLN A 35 0.59 -0.40 8.03
C GLN A 35 2.07 -0.58 7.66
N LEU A 36 2.90 -1.07 8.57
CA LEU A 36 4.31 -1.38 8.28
C LEU A 36 4.45 -2.49 7.23
N GLU A 37 3.59 -3.50 7.29
CA GLU A 37 3.59 -4.60 6.33
C GLU A 37 3.11 -4.15 4.95
N ARG A 38 2.11 -3.27 4.88
CA ARG A 38 1.72 -2.59 3.64
C ARG A 38 2.84 -1.71 3.09
N ALA A 39 3.48 -0.88 3.92
CA ALA A 39 4.58 -0.03 3.49
C ALA A 39 5.76 -0.86 2.95
N LYS A 40 6.06 -2.01 3.58
CA LYS A 40 7.05 -2.98 3.07
C LYS A 40 6.66 -3.54 1.70
N GLN A 41 5.39 -3.88 1.50
CA GLN A 41 4.89 -4.38 0.21
C GLN A 41 4.87 -3.30 -0.88
N GLU A 42 4.49 -2.06 -0.54
CA GLU A 42 4.46 -0.92 -1.46
C GLU A 42 5.85 -0.44 -1.89
N THR A 43 6.84 -0.54 -0.98
CA THR A 43 8.26 -0.32 -1.31
C THR A 43 8.85 -1.50 -2.09
N GLY A 44 8.19 -2.66 -2.05
CA GLY A 44 8.50 -3.79 -2.90
C GLY A 44 8.32 -3.42 -4.37
N ASN A 45 9.30 -3.79 -5.19
CA ASN A 45 9.36 -3.48 -6.61
C ASN A 45 8.01 -3.78 -7.28
N LYS A 46 7.25 -2.73 -7.63
CA LYS A 46 5.91 -2.84 -8.22
C LYS A 46 5.98 -3.80 -9.41
N PRO A 47 5.49 -5.04 -9.32
CA PRO A 47 5.80 -6.05 -10.34
C PRO A 47 5.27 -5.67 -11.72
N PHE A 48 4.22 -4.85 -11.77
CA PHE A 48 3.68 -4.31 -13.01
C PHE A 48 4.57 -3.24 -13.67
N MET A 49 5.44 -2.56 -12.91
CA MET A 49 6.37 -1.56 -13.46
C MET A 49 7.40 -2.18 -14.41
N ARG A 50 7.69 -3.48 -14.30
CA ARG A 50 8.52 -4.19 -15.30
C ARG A 50 7.88 -4.23 -16.69
N HIS A 51 6.56 -4.02 -16.77
CA HIS A 51 5.83 -3.98 -18.02
C HIS A 51 5.64 -2.54 -18.54
N CYS A 52 5.85 -1.53 -17.69
CA CYS A 52 5.82 -0.13 -18.11
C CYS A 52 6.95 0.16 -19.09
N GLY A 53 6.62 0.62 -20.30
CA GLY A 53 7.59 0.88 -21.36
C GLY A 53 8.11 -0.36 -22.12
N SER A 54 7.74 -1.58 -21.69
CA SER A 54 8.13 -2.82 -22.39
C SER A 54 7.39 -3.04 -23.72
N ILE A 55 6.24 -2.39 -23.89
CA ILE A 55 5.43 -2.48 -25.10
C ILE A 55 5.63 -1.19 -25.89
N SER A 56 6.29 -1.30 -27.04
CA SER A 56 6.39 -0.25 -28.04
C SER A 56 5.45 -0.61 -29.20
N GLY A 57 4.45 0.24 -29.46
CA GLY A 57 3.58 0.07 -30.61
C GLY A 57 2.40 1.06 -30.63
N PRO A 58 1.50 0.93 -31.62
CA PRO A 58 0.38 1.84 -31.84
C PRO A 58 -0.54 2.01 -30.63
N ALA A 59 -1.16 3.19 -30.48
CA ALA A 59 -2.03 3.49 -29.33
C ALA A 59 -3.32 2.64 -29.28
N ASP A 60 -3.62 1.89 -30.34
CA ASP A 60 -4.81 1.06 -30.54
C ASP A 60 -4.52 -0.46 -30.49
N LEU A 61 -3.40 -0.87 -29.86
CA LEU A 61 -3.01 -2.29 -29.73
C LEU A 61 -4.04 -3.20 -29.02
N SER A 62 -4.98 -2.64 -28.25
CA SER A 62 -5.95 -3.44 -27.51
C SER A 62 -7.09 -3.94 -28.41
N SER A 63 -7.16 -5.26 -28.64
CA SER A 63 -8.24 -5.91 -29.39
C SER A 63 -9.44 -6.35 -28.54
N ARG A 64 -9.40 -6.16 -27.22
CA ARG A 64 -10.49 -6.51 -26.31
C ARG A 64 -11.69 -5.57 -26.52
N LYS A 65 -12.89 -6.14 -26.68
CA LYS A 65 -14.16 -5.39 -26.75
C LYS A 65 -14.28 -4.42 -25.57
N GLY A 66 -14.49 -3.13 -25.85
CA GLY A 66 -14.57 -2.04 -24.86
C GLY A 66 -13.25 -1.28 -24.61
N PHE A 67 -12.12 -1.80 -25.08
CA PHE A 67 -10.81 -1.13 -25.02
C PHE A 67 -10.21 -0.89 -26.42
N SER A 68 -10.73 -1.58 -27.43
CA SER A 68 -10.49 -1.25 -28.84
C SER A 68 -10.94 0.17 -29.14
N ARG A 69 -10.07 0.94 -29.77
CA ARG A 69 -10.36 2.29 -30.30
C ARG A 69 -10.67 2.29 -31.80
N LYS A 70 -10.77 1.11 -32.41
CA LYS A 70 -11.42 0.91 -33.71
C LYS A 70 -12.93 0.88 -33.55
#